data_AF-A0A7K3W6E2-F1
#
_entry.id   AF-A0A7K3W6E2-F1
#
_cell.length_a   1.000
_cell.length_b   1.000
_cell.length_c   1.000
_cell.angle_alpha   90.00
_cell.angle_beta   90.00
_cell.angle_gamma   90.00
#
_symmetry.space_group_name_H-M   'P 1'
#
loop_
_entity.id
_entity.type
_entity.pdbx_description
1 polymer ?
#
loop_
_entity_poly.entity_id
_entity_poly.type
_entity_poly.pdbx_seq_one_letter_code
_entity_poly.pdbx_strand_id
1 'polypeptide(L)'
;MVEGRRLDVPRGARGFGSVLRLDPDAIGRFAEGIARFLGTGRFLAVQTIIVIVWIALNVFAVQLRWDPYPFILLNLAFSTQAAYAAPLILLAQNRQADRDRVQSEEDRARAASTRADTEYLARELAALRVAIGELATRDFIRGELSRLSDDGGEDGERREKKSKKKRDPVS
;
A
#
# COMPACT_ATOMS: atom_id res chain seq x y z
N MET A 1 0.12 -25.97 -52.53
CA MET A 1 -1.03 -25.21 -51.98
C MET A 1 -2.02 -26.20 -51.39
N VAL A 2 -2.00 -26.42 -50.07
CA VAL A 2 -3.14 -26.98 -49.32
C VAL A 2 -3.17 -26.32 -47.95
N GLU A 3 -4.27 -25.65 -47.66
CA GLU A 3 -4.62 -24.84 -46.49
C GLU A 3 -4.36 -25.51 -45.14
N GLY A 4 -3.68 -24.82 -44.23
CA GLY A 4 -3.62 -25.17 -42.81
C GLY A 4 -4.93 -24.81 -42.10
N ARG A 5 -5.83 -25.78 -41.92
CA ARG A 5 -7.05 -25.62 -41.12
C ARG A 5 -6.69 -25.60 -39.63
N ARG A 6 -6.57 -24.40 -39.04
CA ARG A 6 -6.42 -24.22 -37.59
C ARG A 6 -7.73 -24.58 -36.88
N LEU A 7 -7.65 -25.56 -35.99
CA LEU A 7 -8.75 -26.19 -35.25
C LEU A 7 -8.74 -25.82 -33.75
N ASP A 8 -8.33 -24.60 -33.40
CA ASP A 8 -8.12 -24.22 -32.00
C ASP A 8 -8.86 -22.93 -31.59
N VAL A 9 -10.17 -22.91 -31.85
CA VAL A 9 -11.07 -21.92 -31.25
C VAL A 9 -12.24 -22.69 -30.65
N PRO A 10 -12.32 -22.84 -29.32
CA PRO A 10 -13.52 -23.40 -28.72
C PRO A 10 -14.68 -22.45 -29.04
N ARG A 11 -15.62 -22.94 -29.85
CA ARG A 11 -16.90 -22.27 -30.08
C ARG A 11 -17.57 -22.08 -28.72
N GLY A 12 -17.60 -20.83 -28.26
CA GLY A 12 -18.27 -20.46 -27.02
C GLY A 12 -19.71 -20.95 -27.05
N ALA A 13 -20.01 -21.91 -26.18
CA ALA A 13 -21.38 -22.20 -25.80
C ALA A 13 -21.99 -20.87 -25.34
N ARG A 14 -22.95 -20.35 -26.10
CA ARG A 14 -23.89 -19.32 -25.62
C ARG A 14 -24.78 -19.96 -24.57
N GLY A 15 -24.18 -20.29 -23.44
CA GLY A 15 -24.87 -20.77 -22.25
C GLY A 15 -25.44 -19.59 -21.47
N PHE A 16 -26.49 -19.90 -20.71
CA PHE A 16 -27.23 -19.10 -19.74
C PHE A 16 -26.43 -18.11 -18.86
N GLY A 17 -25.09 -18.17 -18.84
CA GLY A 17 -24.21 -17.29 -18.09
C GLY A 17 -24.16 -15.83 -18.57
N SER A 18 -24.70 -15.47 -19.75
CA SER A 18 -24.78 -14.05 -20.14
C SER A 18 -25.87 -13.27 -19.41
N VAL A 19 -26.90 -13.95 -18.88
CA VAL A 19 -27.99 -13.31 -18.11
C VAL A 19 -27.51 -12.94 -16.69
N LEU A 20 -26.50 -13.65 -16.19
CA LEU A 20 -25.81 -13.40 -14.93
C LEU A 20 -24.52 -12.59 -15.09
N ARG A 21 -24.36 -11.84 -16.20
CA ARG A 21 -23.32 -10.80 -16.31
C ARG A 21 -23.70 -9.62 -15.43
N LEU A 22 -23.64 -9.86 -14.13
CA LEU A 22 -23.75 -8.85 -13.10
C LEU A 22 -22.50 -7.99 -13.24
N ASP A 23 -22.68 -6.78 -13.75
CA ASP A 23 -21.60 -5.85 -14.07
C ASP A 23 -20.74 -5.60 -12.80
N PRO A 24 -19.50 -6.11 -12.75
CA PRO A 24 -18.65 -6.07 -11.55
C PRO A 24 -18.43 -4.65 -11.04
N ASP A 25 -18.46 -3.68 -11.95
CA ASP A 25 -18.24 -2.26 -11.70
C ASP A 25 -19.48 -1.60 -11.09
N ALA A 26 -20.68 -1.96 -11.56
CA ALA A 26 -21.93 -1.47 -10.99
C ALA A 26 -22.13 -1.97 -9.55
N ILE A 27 -21.83 -3.25 -9.31
CA ILE A 27 -21.85 -3.85 -7.97
C ILE A 27 -20.78 -3.20 -7.08
N GLY A 28 -19.62 -2.82 -7.64
CA GLY A 28 -18.54 -2.22 -6.88
C GLY A 28 -18.90 -0.88 -6.28
N ARG A 29 -19.48 0.00 -7.11
CA ARG A 29 -19.97 1.31 -6.64
C ARG A 29 -21.10 1.17 -5.62
N PHE A 30 -22.00 0.20 -5.82
CA PHE A 30 -23.08 -0.08 -4.87
C PHE A 30 -22.55 -0.61 -3.54
N ALA A 31 -21.62 -1.55 -3.58
CA ALA A 31 -20.98 -2.13 -2.39
C ALA A 31 -20.16 -1.09 -1.62
N GLU A 32 -19.50 -0.15 -2.29
CA GLU A 32 -18.80 0.96 -1.64
C GLU A 32 -19.76 1.94 -0.96
N GLY A 33 -20.93 2.20 -1.57
CA GLY A 33 -22.02 2.94 -0.93
C GLY A 33 -22.54 2.24 0.34
N ILE A 34 -22.80 0.93 0.24
CA ILE A 34 -23.25 0.09 1.36
C ILE A 34 -22.17 0.03 2.45
N ALA A 35 -20.89 -0.14 2.11
CA ALA A 35 -19.81 -0.21 3.10
C ALA A 35 -19.67 1.08 3.90
N ARG A 36 -19.77 2.24 3.24
CA ARG A 36 -19.78 3.55 3.92
C ARG A 36 -21.02 3.72 4.80
N PHE A 37 -22.16 3.21 4.36
CA PHE A 37 -23.41 3.27 5.10
C PHE A 37 -23.40 2.37 6.36
N LEU A 38 -23.02 1.09 6.22
CA LEU A 38 -22.94 0.13 7.34
C LEU A 38 -21.80 0.45 8.32
N GLY A 39 -20.70 1.03 7.86
CA GLY A 39 -19.56 1.42 8.71
C GLY A 39 -19.85 2.63 9.61
N THR A 40 -20.95 3.34 9.39
CA THR A 40 -21.33 4.51 10.19
C THR A 40 -22.27 4.11 11.32
N GLY A 41 -21.99 4.52 12.57
CA GLY A 41 -22.86 4.24 13.74
C GLY A 41 -24.31 4.75 13.59
N ARG A 42 -24.56 5.65 12.64
CA ARG A 42 -25.88 6.15 12.25
C ARG A 42 -26.77 5.06 11.64
N PHE A 43 -26.22 4.06 10.96
CA PHE A 43 -27.00 2.94 10.43
C PHE A 43 -27.61 2.11 11.58
N LEU A 44 -26.81 1.77 12.59
CA LEU A 44 -27.28 1.04 13.76
C LEU A 44 -28.39 1.81 14.48
N ALA A 45 -28.21 3.12 14.67
CA ALA A 45 -29.23 3.96 15.32
C ALA A 45 -30.58 3.96 14.56
N VAL A 46 -30.54 4.13 13.23
CA VAL A 46 -31.75 4.10 12.39
C VAL A 46 -32.39 2.70 12.41
N GLN A 47 -31.59 1.64 12.29
CA GLN A 47 -32.07 0.25 12.34
C GLN A 47 -32.75 -0.07 13.67
N THR A 48 -32.19 0.37 14.79
CA THR A 48 -32.77 0.19 16.12
C THR A 48 -34.11 0.92 16.24
N ILE A 49 -34.20 2.16 15.76
CA ILE A 49 -35.47 2.93 15.75
C ILE A 49 -36.53 2.19 14.94
N ILE A 50 -36.19 1.70 13.74
CA ILE A 50 -37.13 0.95 12.89
C ILE A 50 -37.65 -0.29 13.62
N VAL A 51 -36.76 -1.06 14.26
CA VAL A 51 -37.15 -2.26 15.01
C VAL A 51 -38.09 -1.92 16.17
N ILE A 52 -37.80 -0.86 16.93
CA ILE A 52 -38.65 -0.40 18.04
C ILE A 52 -40.03 0.02 17.52
N VAL A 53 -40.09 0.82 16.46
CA VAL A 53 -41.34 1.25 15.84
C VAL A 53 -42.13 0.05 15.32
N TRP A 54 -41.46 -0.93 14.71
CA TRP A 54 -42.10 -2.13 14.19
C TRP A 54 -42.71 -3.00 15.30
N ILE A 55 -41.98 -3.20 16.40
CA ILE A 55 -42.49 -3.90 17.58
C ILE A 55 -43.70 -3.14 18.16
N ALA A 56 -43.61 -1.82 18.29
CA ALA A 56 -44.71 -1.00 18.80
C ALA A 56 -45.96 -1.11 17.90
N LEU A 57 -45.82 -0.97 16.58
CA LEU A 57 -46.91 -1.14 15.61
C LEU A 57 -47.55 -2.53 15.71
N ASN A 58 -46.75 -3.58 15.87
CA ASN A 58 -47.28 -4.93 16.05
C ASN A 58 -48.09 -5.03 17.35
N VAL A 59 -47.57 -4.53 18.48
CA VAL A 59 -48.30 -4.51 19.77
C VAL A 59 -49.62 -3.72 19.69
N PHE A 60 -49.65 -2.59 18.98
CA PHE A 60 -50.91 -1.87 18.74
C PHE A 60 -51.86 -2.65 17.81
N ALA A 61 -51.34 -3.35 16.79
CA ALA A 61 -52.12 -4.19 15.89
C ALA A 61 -52.68 -5.46 16.56
N VAL A 62 -52.07 -5.92 17.66
CA VAL A 62 -52.64 -6.99 18.52
C VAL A 62 -53.95 -6.55 19.14
N GLN A 63 -54.11 -5.26 19.48
CA GLN A 63 -55.40 -4.73 19.96
C GLN A 63 -56.50 -4.80 18.89
N LEU A 64 -56.12 -4.79 17.61
CA LEU A 64 -57.02 -5.04 16.46
C LEU A 64 -57.14 -6.53 16.08
N ARG A 65 -56.59 -7.46 16.88
CA ARG A 65 -56.53 -8.92 16.63
C ARG A 65 -55.80 -9.35 15.35
N TRP A 66 -54.91 -8.51 14.81
CA TRP A 66 -54.21 -8.82 13.56
C TRP A 66 -53.15 -9.95 13.72
N ASP A 67 -52.49 -10.04 14.89
CA ASP A 67 -51.52 -11.12 15.20
C ASP A 67 -51.54 -11.46 16.70
N PRO A 68 -52.43 -12.33 17.18
CA PRO A 68 -52.49 -12.74 18.60
C PRO A 68 -51.18 -13.40 19.06
N TYR A 69 -50.86 -13.28 20.35
CA TYR A 69 -49.69 -13.94 20.96
C TYR A 69 -49.65 -15.44 20.56
N PRO A 70 -48.56 -15.95 19.95
CA PRO A 70 -47.17 -15.55 20.12
C PRO A 70 -46.48 -14.84 18.90
N PHE A 71 -47.19 -13.95 18.19
CA PHE A 71 -46.65 -13.08 17.12
C PHE A 71 -45.91 -13.82 15.99
N ILE A 72 -46.62 -14.74 15.30
CA ILE A 72 -46.04 -15.58 14.25
C ILE A 72 -45.48 -14.75 13.11
N LEU A 73 -46.17 -13.67 12.72
CA LEU A 73 -45.79 -12.87 11.54
C LEU A 73 -44.55 -12.03 11.81
N LEU A 74 -44.43 -11.49 13.02
CA LEU A 74 -43.25 -10.74 13.43
C LEU A 74 -42.01 -11.64 13.46
N ASN A 75 -42.15 -12.85 14.02
CA ASN A 75 -41.05 -13.79 14.08
C ASN A 75 -40.64 -14.27 12.67
N LEU A 76 -41.60 -14.52 11.79
CA LEU A 76 -41.33 -14.91 10.41
C LEU A 76 -40.60 -13.80 9.62
N ALA A 77 -40.99 -12.54 9.84
CA ALA A 77 -40.33 -11.39 9.22
C ALA A 77 -38.86 -11.27 9.68
N PHE A 78 -38.60 -11.33 10.99
CA PHE A 78 -37.22 -11.30 11.52
C PHE A 78 -36.38 -12.49 11.05
N SER A 79 -36.96 -13.68 11.00
CA SER A 79 -36.29 -14.89 10.52
C SER A 79 -35.89 -14.75 9.05
N THR A 80 -36.79 -14.19 8.23
CA THR A 80 -36.51 -13.91 6.81
C THR A 80 -35.45 -12.81 6.64
N GLN A 81 -35.50 -11.76 7.47
CA GLN A 81 -34.49 -10.70 7.46
C GLN A 81 -33.09 -11.26 7.76
N ALA A 82 -32.97 -12.10 8.80
CA ALA A 82 -31.71 -12.74 9.16
C ALA A 82 -31.23 -13.68 8.03
N ALA A 83 -32.14 -14.46 7.43
CA ALA A 83 -31.80 -15.36 6.33
C ALA A 83 -31.27 -14.63 5.09
N TYR A 84 -31.81 -13.46 4.73
CA TYR A 84 -31.33 -12.66 3.61
C TYR A 84 -30.05 -11.87 3.92
N ALA A 85 -29.78 -11.58 5.20
CA ALA A 85 -28.55 -10.90 5.61
C ALA A 85 -27.29 -11.75 5.33
N ALA A 86 -27.36 -13.06 5.56
CA ALA A 86 -26.23 -13.98 5.36
C ALA A 86 -25.60 -13.92 3.95
N PRO A 87 -26.34 -14.07 2.83
CA PRO A 87 -25.76 -13.98 1.50
C PRO A 87 -25.26 -12.57 1.14
N LEU A 88 -25.90 -11.51 1.65
CA LEU A 88 -25.45 -10.13 1.42
C LEU A 88 -24.11 -9.87 2.12
N ILE A 89 -23.97 -10.35 3.37
CA ILE A 89 -22.71 -10.29 4.12
C ILE A 89 -21.62 -11.09 3.40
N LEU A 90 -21.94 -12.30 2.92
CA LEU A 90 -20.98 -13.14 2.18
C LEU A 90 -20.47 -12.44 0.92
N LEU A 91 -21.35 -11.77 0.17
CA LEU A 91 -20.96 -11.00 -1.02
C LEU A 91 -20.08 -9.79 -0.66
N ALA A 92 -20.40 -9.11 0.45
CA ALA A 92 -19.58 -8.01 0.96
C ALA A 92 -18.20 -8.50 1.42
N GLN A 93 -18.13 -9.67 2.07
CA GLN A 93 -16.90 -10.29 2.56
C GLN A 93 -16.02 -10.79 1.41
N ASN A 94 -16.56 -11.45 0.39
CA ASN A 94 -15.78 -11.88 -0.78
C ASN A 94 -15.07 -10.68 -1.44
N ARG A 95 -15.76 -9.55 -1.57
CA ARG A 95 -15.16 -8.32 -2.13
C ARG A 95 -14.14 -7.63 -1.22
N GLN A 96 -14.24 -7.82 0.10
CA GLN A 96 -13.20 -7.37 1.02
C GLN A 96 -11.96 -8.26 0.86
N ALA A 97 -12.14 -9.58 0.86
CA ALA A 97 -11.06 -10.54 0.68
C ALA A 97 -10.32 -10.37 -0.66
N ASP A 98 -11.03 -10.08 -1.75
CA ASP A 98 -10.42 -9.80 -3.05
C ASP A 98 -9.55 -8.53 -3.02
N ARG A 99 -10.03 -7.46 -2.37
CA ARG A 99 -9.26 -6.20 -2.20
C ARG A 99 -8.04 -6.41 -1.30
N ASP A 100 -8.22 -7.10 -0.18
CA ASP A 100 -7.16 -7.40 0.77
C ASP A 100 -6.07 -8.26 0.12
N ARG A 101 -6.45 -9.17 -0.78
CA ARG A 101 -5.50 -9.97 -1.55
C ARG A 101 -4.66 -9.11 -2.48
N VAL A 102 -5.27 -8.23 -3.28
CA VAL A 102 -4.55 -7.33 -4.19
C VAL A 102 -3.61 -6.41 -3.39
N GLN A 103 -4.12 -5.81 -2.31
CA GLN A 103 -3.31 -4.96 -1.42
C GLN A 103 -2.11 -5.73 -0.86
N SER A 104 -2.32 -6.97 -0.42
CA SER A 104 -1.26 -7.84 0.10
C SER A 104 -0.20 -8.21 -0.94
N GLU A 105 -0.61 -8.43 -2.20
CA GLU A 105 0.32 -8.69 -3.31
C GLU A 105 1.16 -7.45 -3.65
N GLU A 106 0.55 -6.26 -3.70
CA GLU A 106 1.27 -5.00 -3.88
C GLU A 106 2.25 -4.71 -2.75
N ASP A 107 1.84 -4.90 -1.49
CA ASP A 107 2.70 -4.66 -0.35
C ASP A 107 3.92 -5.60 -0.35
N ARG A 108 3.74 -6.87 -0.76
CA ARG A 108 4.85 -7.81 -0.96
C ARG A 108 5.81 -7.32 -2.05
N ALA A 109 5.30 -6.85 -3.18
CA ALA A 109 6.13 -6.35 -4.28
C ALA A 109 6.92 -5.09 -3.85
N ARG A 110 6.26 -4.15 -3.16
CA ARG A 110 6.90 -2.95 -2.61
C ARG A 110 7.98 -3.29 -1.58
N ALA A 111 7.70 -4.23 -0.68
CA ALA A 111 8.68 -4.70 0.30
C ALA A 111 9.89 -5.35 -0.35
N ALA A 112 9.70 -6.14 -1.41
CA ALA A 112 10.79 -6.73 -2.19
C ALA A 112 11.66 -5.66 -2.87
N SER A 113 11.05 -4.66 -3.51
CA SER A 113 11.78 -3.53 -4.12
C SER A 113 12.57 -2.75 -3.08
N THR A 114 11.92 -2.40 -1.96
CA THR A 114 12.57 -1.64 -0.88
C THR A 114 13.78 -2.41 -0.34
N ARG A 115 13.64 -3.73 -0.15
CA ARG A 115 14.77 -4.56 0.28
C ARG A 115 15.91 -4.54 -0.75
N ALA A 116 15.60 -4.70 -2.04
CA ALA A 116 16.62 -4.63 -3.10
C ALA A 116 17.35 -3.28 -3.12
N ASP A 117 16.61 -2.17 -2.97
CA ASP A 117 17.18 -0.82 -2.91
C ASP A 117 18.09 -0.66 -1.68
N THR A 118 17.67 -1.17 -0.51
CA THR A 118 18.52 -1.13 0.68
C THR A 118 19.77 -1.98 0.54
N GLU A 119 19.68 -3.17 -0.08
CA GLU A 119 20.84 -4.02 -0.36
C GLU A 119 21.79 -3.36 -1.36
N TYR A 120 21.26 -2.68 -2.39
CA TYR A 120 22.04 -1.91 -3.34
C TYR A 120 22.78 -0.77 -2.64
N LEU A 121 22.07 0.07 -1.89
CA LEU A 121 22.66 1.17 -1.13
C LEU A 121 23.72 0.69 -0.12
N ALA A 122 23.49 -0.44 0.55
CA ALA A 122 24.45 -1.01 1.48
C ALA A 122 25.74 -1.47 0.78
N ARG A 123 25.63 -2.07 -0.42
CA ARG A 123 26.79 -2.45 -1.24
C ARG A 123 27.54 -1.20 -1.73
N GLU A 124 26.82 -0.20 -2.19
CA GLU A 124 27.40 1.05 -2.68
C GLU A 124 28.13 1.79 -1.53
N LEU A 125 27.53 1.84 -0.35
CA LEU A 125 28.16 2.39 0.87
C LEU A 125 29.39 1.59 1.29
N ALA A 126 29.36 0.26 1.18
CA ALA A 126 30.52 -0.58 1.49
C ALA A 126 31.66 -0.33 0.49
N ALA A 127 31.36 -0.23 -0.80
CA ALA A 127 32.34 0.10 -1.83
C ALA A 127 32.93 1.52 -1.63
N LEU A 128 32.07 2.50 -1.36
CA LEU A 128 32.47 3.87 -1.03
C LEU A 128 33.37 3.92 0.22
N ARG A 129 33.04 3.15 1.26
CA ARG A 129 33.85 3.04 2.48
C ARG A 129 35.25 2.50 2.21
N VAL A 130 35.38 1.49 1.35
CA VAL A 130 36.69 0.94 0.95
C VAL A 130 37.50 1.98 0.17
N ALA A 131 36.88 2.62 -0.82
CA ALA A 131 37.54 3.65 -1.63
C ALA A 131 38.02 4.85 -0.78
N ILE A 132 37.20 5.32 0.18
CA ILE A 132 37.59 6.37 1.12
C ILE A 132 38.68 5.86 2.09
N GLY A 133 38.58 4.61 2.55
CA GLY A 133 39.58 3.99 3.42
C GLY A 133 40.98 3.97 2.82
N GLU A 134 41.09 3.71 1.51
CA GLU A 134 42.36 3.76 0.79
C GLU A 134 42.93 5.20 0.72
N LEU A 135 42.08 6.19 0.42
CA LEU A 135 42.45 7.61 0.34
C LEU A 135 42.79 8.24 1.71
N ALA A 136 42.17 7.75 2.79
CA ALA A 136 42.34 8.26 4.15
C ALA A 136 43.46 7.54 4.93
N THR A 137 44.34 6.80 4.26
CA THR A 137 45.50 6.20 4.94
C THR A 137 46.36 7.33 5.53
N ARG A 138 46.67 7.24 6.83
CA ARG A 138 47.43 8.27 7.59
C ARG A 138 48.69 8.74 6.86
N ASP A 139 49.33 7.85 6.11
CA ASP A 139 50.54 8.14 5.35
C ASP A 139 50.29 8.99 4.10
N PHE A 140 49.11 8.91 3.47
CA PHE A 140 48.73 9.80 2.35
C PHE A 140 48.49 11.22 2.86
N ILE A 141 47.69 11.38 3.93
CA ILE A 141 47.46 12.69 4.54
C ILE A 141 48.77 13.28 5.07
N ARG A 142 49.63 12.47 5.70
CA ARG A 142 50.96 12.90 6.16
C ARG A 142 51.88 13.24 4.98
N GLY A 143 51.80 12.50 3.89
CA GLY A 143 52.53 12.75 2.66
C GLY A 143 52.15 14.09 2.04
N GLU A 144 50.85 14.39 1.92
CA GLU A 144 50.39 15.69 1.42
C GLU A 144 50.66 16.83 2.40
N LEU A 145 50.49 16.63 3.71
CA LEU A 145 50.89 17.65 4.70
C LEU A 145 52.39 17.95 4.62
N SER A 146 53.22 16.91 4.45
CA SER A 146 54.67 17.06 4.37
C SER A 146 55.07 17.75 3.07
N ARG A 147 54.43 17.43 1.93
CA ARG A 147 54.65 18.12 0.65
C ARG A 147 54.28 19.60 0.75
N LEU A 148 53.10 19.92 1.27
CA LEU A 148 52.66 21.31 1.46
C LEU A 148 53.58 22.07 2.43
N SER A 149 54.07 21.40 3.48
CA SER A 149 55.01 22.00 4.43
C SER A 149 56.40 22.21 3.84
N ASP A 150 56.87 21.32 2.97
CA ASP A 150 58.17 21.42 2.32
C ASP A 150 58.17 22.50 1.24
N ASP A 151 57.12 22.53 0.40
CA ASP A 151 56.91 23.56 -0.64
C ASP A 151 56.79 24.97 -0.01
N GLY A 152 56.04 25.09 1.10
CA GLY A 152 55.96 26.33 1.88
C GLY A 152 57.27 26.70 2.58
N GLY A 153 58.08 25.71 2.96
CA GLY A 153 59.41 25.89 3.56
C GLY A 153 60.44 26.37 2.55
N GLU A 154 60.48 25.78 1.36
CA GLU A 154 61.37 26.17 0.26
C GLU A 154 61.08 27.60 -0.21
N ASP A 155 59.81 27.99 -0.28
CA ASP A 155 59.40 29.37 -0.58
C ASP A 155 59.84 30.37 0.50
N GLY A 156 59.78 29.97 1.77
CA GLY A 156 60.29 30.74 2.90
C GLY A 156 61.81 30.92 2.83
N GLU A 157 62.55 29.85 2.56
CA GLU A 157 64.01 29.84 2.48
C GLU A 157 64.53 30.64 1.27
N ARG A 158 63.84 30.56 0.13
CA ARG A 158 64.15 31.39 -1.06
C ARG A 158 63.93 32.88 -0.78
N ARG A 159 62.90 33.24 -0.02
CA ARG A 159 62.65 34.63 0.42
C ARG A 159 63.73 35.10 1.39
N GLU A 160 64.17 34.26 2.33
CA GLU A 160 65.24 34.60 3.28
C GLU A 160 66.60 34.76 2.58
N LYS A 161 66.97 33.86 1.66
CA LYS A 161 68.22 33.95 0.87
C LYS A 161 68.24 35.20 -0.01
N LYS A 162 67.11 35.60 -0.61
CA LYS A 162 66.99 36.89 -1.32
C LYS A 162 67.15 38.10 -0.40
N SER A 163 66.72 38.00 0.85
CA SER A 163 66.85 39.06 1.85
C SER A 163 68.30 39.21 2.35
N LYS A 164 68.98 38.09 2.67
CA LYS A 164 70.41 38.08 3.07
C LYS A 164 71.32 38.56 1.95
N LYS A 165 71.10 38.13 0.70
CA LYS A 165 71.85 38.60 -0.47
C LYS A 165 71.64 40.11 -0.76
N LYS A 166 70.56 40.70 -0.26
CA LYS A 166 70.33 42.16 -0.29
C LYS A 166 70.98 42.90 0.89
N ARG A 167 71.32 42.19 1.98
CA ARG A 167 71.96 42.74 3.19
C ARG A 167 73.49 42.70 3.12
N ASP A 168 74.05 41.81 2.31
CA ASP A 168 75.48 41.80 2.00
C ASP A 168 75.78 42.37 0.59
N PRO A 169 75.58 43.67 0.32
CA PRO A 169 76.35 44.35 -0.71
C PRO A 169 77.43 45.19 -0.02
N VAL A 170 78.67 44.78 -0.27
CA VAL A 170 79.86 45.64 -0.27
C VAL A 170 80.31 46.15 1.11
N SER A 171 81.37 45.53 1.63
CA SER A 171 82.68 46.18 1.81
C SER A 171 83.72 45.19 2.33
#